data_AF-A0A6L7IT13-F1
#
_entry.id   AF-A0A6L7IT13-F1
#
_cell.length_a   1.000
_cell.length_b   1.000
_cell.length_c   1.000
_cell.angle_alpha   90.00
_cell.angle_beta   90.00
_cell.angle_gamma   90.00
#
_symmetry.space_group_name_H-M   'P 1'
#
loop_
_entity.id
_entity.type
_entity.pdbx_description
1 polymer ?
#
loop_
_entity_poly.entity_id
_entity_poly.type
_entity_poly.pdbx_seq_one_letter_code
_entity_poly.pdbx_strand_id
1 'polypeptide(L)'
;MTLTKLSLFQKTCALLCAALLAVALAGCASDQGAGSTDAADAPGAAAQDQAASEADKPAKTEKQDKDAEALEQGMTCKYISSYFKTFGEALEQANQNGGGTVTLLADAPLSADGTVPKVGFRTTITVKSDGDAPFSIVRGDADAGPMLQITDGFVTLKNVVLDGASAAALESPLVLVSDLGRLTLDEGAVLTGGNAANGASAVYVVGSDAYLTLEAGSEISQCTASGDAAAIVSEGGVVANNGATFSGNAGGSNPNYLETAPGTFEGAEIAA
;
A
#
# COMPACT_ATOMS: atom_id res chain seq x y z
N MET A 1 -7.66 20.26 54.18
CA MET A 1 -8.81 21.17 53.97
C MET A 1 -8.96 21.40 52.49
N THR A 2 -10.17 21.16 51.95
CA THR A 2 -10.74 21.55 50.64
C THR A 2 -9.96 21.15 49.37
N LEU A 3 -10.32 20.11 48.59
CA LEU A 3 -11.49 19.96 47.68
C LEU A 3 -11.72 21.25 46.86
N THR A 4 -11.85 21.28 45.52
CA THR A 4 -12.76 20.49 44.67
C THR A 4 -12.62 20.86 43.18
N LYS A 5 -12.83 19.87 42.29
CA LYS A 5 -13.65 19.86 41.04
C LYS A 5 -13.22 20.70 39.80
N LEU A 6 -13.09 20.06 38.62
CA LEU A 6 -14.17 19.77 37.61
C LEU A 6 -14.84 21.08 37.12
N SER A 7 -15.10 21.36 35.85
CA SER A 7 -15.28 20.53 34.66
C SER A 7 -15.71 21.41 33.47
N LEU A 8 -15.35 20.99 32.25
CA LEU A 8 -16.18 20.89 31.02
C LEU A 8 -17.13 22.00 30.51
N PHE A 9 -17.23 21.98 29.17
CA PHE A 9 -18.31 22.39 28.26
C PHE A 9 -18.32 23.84 27.73
N GLN A 10 -18.18 24.00 26.41
CA GLN A 10 -19.30 24.26 25.46
C GLN A 10 -18.73 24.42 24.03
N LYS A 11 -19.07 23.50 23.12
CA LYS A 11 -20.12 23.61 22.07
C LYS A 11 -19.57 24.07 20.71
N THR A 12 -19.59 23.17 19.74
CA THR A 12 -20.08 23.46 18.38
C THR A 12 -20.61 22.17 17.77
N CYS A 13 -21.91 22.20 17.45
CA CYS A 13 -22.67 21.11 16.85
C CYS A 13 -23.12 21.59 15.46
N ALA A 14 -23.05 20.67 14.50
CA ALA A 14 -23.89 20.51 13.30
C ALA A 14 -23.97 21.63 12.23
N LEU A 15 -23.75 21.22 10.98
CA LEU A 15 -24.75 21.34 9.91
C LEU A 15 -24.44 20.39 8.73
N LEU A 16 -25.33 19.41 8.55
CA LEU A 16 -25.53 18.64 7.32
C LEU A 16 -26.15 19.54 6.24
N CYS A 17 -25.87 19.25 4.97
CA CYS A 17 -26.86 19.38 3.91
C CYS A 17 -26.60 18.33 2.80
N ALA A 18 -27.64 17.55 2.53
CA ALA A 18 -27.70 16.48 1.55
C ALA A 18 -28.05 17.01 0.15
N ALA A 19 -27.61 16.30 -0.89
CA ALA A 19 -28.28 16.31 -2.19
C ALA A 19 -28.14 14.93 -2.85
N LEU A 20 -29.26 14.19 -2.84
CA LEU A 20 -29.50 13.04 -3.71
C LEU A 20 -29.62 13.51 -5.16
N LEU A 21 -29.04 12.76 -6.10
CA LEU A 21 -29.62 12.64 -7.43
C LEU A 21 -29.53 11.17 -7.89
N ALA A 22 -30.69 10.54 -7.99
CA ALA A 22 -30.87 9.25 -8.64
C ALA A 22 -31.21 9.49 -10.12
N VAL A 23 -30.51 8.80 -11.02
CA VAL A 23 -31.01 8.54 -12.38
C VAL A 23 -30.85 7.05 -12.63
N ALA A 24 -31.99 6.36 -12.58
CA ALA A 24 -32.16 5.04 -13.15
C ALA A 24 -33.00 5.20 -14.42
N LEU A 25 -32.59 4.55 -15.51
CA LEU A 25 -33.45 3.97 -16.56
C LEU A 25 -32.56 3.39 -17.67
N ALA A 26 -32.56 2.06 -17.82
CA ALA A 26 -33.16 1.38 -18.97
C ALA A 26 -32.57 -0.02 -19.20
N GLY A 27 -33.42 -1.04 -19.05
CA GLY A 27 -33.63 -2.04 -20.10
C GLY A 27 -32.88 -3.37 -20.00
N CYS A 28 -33.45 -4.31 -19.23
CA CYS A 28 -33.28 -5.73 -19.50
C CYS A 28 -34.31 -6.22 -20.54
N ALA A 29 -33.85 -7.19 -21.33
CA ALA A 29 -34.58 -8.29 -21.96
C ALA A 29 -35.44 -8.02 -23.21
N SER A 30 -35.04 -8.71 -24.30
CA SER A 30 -35.95 -9.52 -25.10
C SER A 30 -35.23 -10.80 -25.55
N ASP A 31 -35.91 -11.90 -25.27
CA ASP A 31 -35.62 -13.31 -25.51
C ASP A 31 -36.10 -13.74 -26.93
N GLN A 32 -35.92 -15.03 -27.27
CA GLN A 32 -36.33 -15.78 -28.48
C GLN A 32 -35.25 -15.94 -29.58
N GLY A 33 -34.92 -17.12 -30.10
CA GLY A 33 -35.43 -18.47 -29.88
C GLY A 33 -35.06 -19.40 -31.06
N ALA A 34 -34.77 -20.66 -30.71
CA ALA A 34 -34.99 -21.92 -31.45
C ALA A 34 -34.32 -22.25 -32.81
N GLY A 35 -33.73 -23.45 -32.86
CA GLY A 35 -33.56 -24.32 -34.06
C GLY A 35 -32.16 -24.96 -34.15
N SER A 36 -31.93 -26.20 -33.64
CA SER A 36 -32.05 -27.50 -34.37
C SER A 36 -30.96 -27.67 -35.45
N THR A 37 -30.15 -28.73 -35.60
CA THR A 37 -30.08 -30.13 -35.13
C THR A 37 -28.78 -30.77 -35.65
N ASP A 38 -28.28 -31.77 -34.91
CA ASP A 38 -27.57 -33.00 -35.33
C ASP A 38 -26.17 -33.04 -36.00
N ALA A 39 -25.33 -33.80 -35.28
CA ALA A 39 -24.57 -34.98 -35.68
C ALA A 39 -23.22 -34.88 -36.44
N ALA A 40 -22.35 -35.77 -35.98
CA ALA A 40 -20.90 -35.86 -36.15
C ALA A 40 -20.45 -36.60 -37.42
N ASP A 41 -19.24 -36.28 -37.90
CA ASP A 41 -18.20 -37.27 -38.23
C ASP A 41 -16.84 -36.59 -38.51
N ALA A 42 -15.74 -37.20 -38.04
CA ALA A 42 -14.35 -36.93 -38.44
C ALA A 42 -13.94 -37.95 -39.56
N PRO A 43 -12.72 -38.02 -40.16
CA PRO A 43 -11.44 -37.32 -39.90
C PRO A 43 -10.60 -36.93 -41.16
N GLY A 44 -9.43 -36.27 -40.99
CA GLY A 44 -8.25 -36.53 -41.84
C GLY A 44 -7.51 -35.37 -42.54
N ALA A 45 -6.18 -35.34 -42.29
CA ALA A 45 -5.07 -34.94 -43.17
C ALA A 45 -4.68 -33.44 -43.38
N ALA A 46 -3.63 -33.06 -42.65
CA ALA A 46 -2.41 -32.32 -43.04
C ALA A 46 -2.42 -31.23 -44.13
N ALA A 47 -2.03 -30.01 -43.73
CA ALA A 47 -1.13 -29.15 -44.50
C ALA A 47 -0.29 -28.27 -43.54
N GLN A 48 1.04 -28.36 -43.66
CA GLN A 48 1.97 -27.34 -43.17
C GLN A 48 1.74 -26.04 -43.96
N ASP A 49 1.77 -24.87 -43.31
CA ASP A 49 2.90 -23.94 -43.46
C ASP A 49 2.73 -22.68 -42.58
N GLN A 50 3.87 -22.25 -42.04
CA GLN A 50 4.22 -20.88 -41.62
C GLN A 50 3.14 -19.97 -41.02
N ALA A 51 3.12 -19.87 -39.69
CA ALA A 51 2.62 -18.68 -39.01
C ALA A 51 3.80 -17.93 -38.35
N ALA A 52 4.03 -16.75 -38.92
CA ALA A 52 4.96 -15.69 -38.56
C ALA A 52 5.31 -15.57 -37.06
N SER A 53 6.61 -15.63 -36.78
CA SER A 53 7.20 -15.06 -35.57
C SER A 53 7.42 -13.56 -35.76
N GLU A 54 6.38 -12.73 -35.63
CA GLU A 54 6.55 -11.27 -35.65
C GLU A 54 5.32 -10.60 -35.05
N ALA A 55 5.41 -10.16 -33.77
CA ALA A 55 4.69 -8.99 -33.22
C ALA A 55 4.81 -8.86 -31.68
N ASP A 56 6.00 -9.03 -31.08
CA ASP A 56 6.16 -8.73 -29.63
C ASP A 56 7.46 -7.97 -29.27
N LYS A 57 8.22 -7.55 -30.29
CA LYS A 57 9.53 -6.88 -30.11
C LYS A 57 9.53 -5.35 -30.06
N PRO A 58 8.68 -4.58 -30.77
CA PRO A 58 8.86 -3.13 -30.81
C PRO A 58 8.46 -2.44 -29.50
N ALA A 59 7.30 -2.78 -28.91
CA ALA A 59 6.81 -2.09 -27.72
C ALA A 59 7.63 -2.34 -26.45
N LYS A 60 8.18 -3.56 -26.28
CA LYS A 60 8.98 -3.91 -25.12
C LYS A 60 10.37 -3.26 -25.16
N THR A 61 10.97 -3.17 -26.35
CA THR A 61 12.25 -2.50 -26.55
C THR A 61 12.11 -0.99 -26.39
N GLU A 62 11.09 -0.37 -27.01
CA GLU A 62 10.83 1.08 -26.87
C GLU A 62 10.51 1.51 -25.43
N LYS A 63 9.82 0.67 -24.64
CA LYS A 63 9.58 0.93 -23.21
C LYS A 63 10.91 0.91 -22.44
N GLN A 64 11.74 -0.11 -22.66
CA GLN A 64 13.03 -0.24 -21.99
C GLN A 64 13.95 0.94 -22.31
N ASP A 65 13.94 1.42 -23.55
CA ASP A 65 14.74 2.57 -23.96
C ASP A 65 14.33 3.85 -23.19
N LYS A 66 13.02 4.09 -23.03
CA LYS A 66 12.53 5.26 -22.27
C LYS A 66 12.74 5.15 -20.75
N ASP A 67 12.58 3.95 -20.20
CA ASP A 67 12.83 3.69 -18.78
C ASP A 67 14.32 3.90 -18.46
N ALA A 68 15.23 3.47 -19.36
CA ALA A 68 16.66 3.71 -19.24
C ALA A 68 17.02 5.20 -19.34
N GLU A 69 16.47 5.93 -20.32
CA GLU A 69 16.67 7.38 -20.45
C GLU A 69 16.17 8.15 -19.23
N ALA A 70 15.05 7.74 -18.64
CA ALA A 70 14.50 8.36 -17.44
C ALA A 70 15.40 8.13 -16.22
N LEU A 71 15.95 6.91 -16.07
CA LEU A 71 16.92 6.57 -15.03
C LEU A 71 18.20 7.41 -15.16
N GLU A 72 18.72 7.61 -16.37
CA GLU A 72 19.88 8.49 -16.61
C GLU A 72 19.62 9.95 -16.19
N GLN A 73 18.36 10.39 -16.21
CA GLN A 73 17.92 11.71 -15.74
C GLN A 73 17.62 11.75 -14.23
N GLY A 74 17.84 10.64 -13.52
CA GLY A 74 17.58 10.51 -12.09
C GLY A 74 16.11 10.33 -11.73
N MET A 75 15.27 9.88 -12.67
CA MET A 75 13.89 9.52 -12.40
C MET A 75 13.83 8.06 -11.97
N THR A 76 13.41 7.82 -10.73
CA THR A 76 13.42 6.50 -10.09
C THR A 76 12.03 5.88 -10.04
N CYS A 77 10.98 6.66 -10.31
CA CYS A 77 9.58 6.23 -10.23
C CYS A 77 8.86 6.50 -11.54
N LYS A 78 7.89 5.66 -11.87
CA LYS A 78 6.96 5.82 -12.99
C LYS A 78 5.52 5.66 -12.53
N TYR A 79 4.64 6.53 -13.02
CA TYR A 79 3.20 6.35 -12.97
C TYR A 79 2.62 6.65 -14.36
N ILE A 80 1.91 5.68 -14.94
CA ILE A 80 1.44 5.70 -16.33
C ILE A 80 2.62 5.96 -17.29
N SER A 81 2.67 7.14 -17.92
CA SER A 81 3.68 7.55 -18.91
C SER A 81 4.56 8.69 -18.39
N SER A 82 4.47 8.98 -17.10
CA SER A 82 5.20 10.06 -16.43
C SER A 82 6.23 9.49 -15.47
N TYR A 83 7.37 10.18 -15.37
CA TYR A 83 8.52 9.79 -14.57
C TYR A 83 8.78 10.83 -13.49
N PHE A 84 9.18 10.35 -12.30
CA PHE A 84 9.32 11.16 -11.10
C PHE A 84 10.63 10.82 -10.39
N LYS A 85 11.16 11.80 -9.64
CA LYS A 85 12.43 11.62 -8.92
C LYS A 85 12.23 10.95 -7.57
N THR A 86 11.06 11.13 -6.98
CA THR A 86 10.75 10.64 -5.63
C THR A 86 9.50 9.75 -5.65
N PHE A 87 9.37 8.89 -4.65
CA PHE A 87 8.16 8.10 -4.45
C PHE A 87 6.95 9.00 -4.17
N GLY A 88 7.11 10.02 -3.32
CA GLY A 88 6.03 10.93 -2.92
C GLY A 88 5.39 11.66 -4.10
N GLU A 89 6.19 12.13 -5.06
CA GLU A 89 5.69 12.78 -6.28
C GLU A 89 4.84 11.81 -7.14
N ALA A 90 5.33 10.58 -7.35
CA ALA A 90 4.62 9.58 -8.13
C ALA A 90 3.32 9.13 -7.43
N LEU A 91 3.37 8.97 -6.10
CA LEU A 91 2.22 8.57 -5.31
C LEU A 91 1.13 9.66 -5.31
N GLU A 92 1.52 10.92 -5.15
CA GLU A 92 0.59 12.05 -5.20
C GLU A 92 -0.10 12.11 -6.56
N GLN A 93 0.63 11.93 -7.66
CA GLN A 93 0.03 11.87 -8.99
C GLN A 93 -0.93 10.68 -9.13
N ALA A 94 -0.59 9.51 -8.59
CA ALA A 94 -1.51 8.36 -8.61
C ALA A 94 -2.79 8.65 -7.80
N ASN A 95 -2.67 9.27 -6.63
CA ASN A 95 -3.79 9.63 -5.77
C ASN A 95 -4.69 10.68 -6.44
N GLN A 96 -4.12 11.72 -7.07
CA GLN A 96 -4.88 12.76 -7.78
C GLN A 96 -5.64 12.22 -9.01
N ASN A 97 -5.13 11.15 -9.63
CA ASN A 97 -5.73 10.55 -10.82
C ASN A 97 -6.65 9.35 -10.52
N GLY A 98 -7.04 9.15 -9.25
CA GLY A 98 -8.02 8.12 -8.87
C GLY A 98 -7.42 6.73 -8.59
N GLY A 99 -6.09 6.59 -8.56
CA GLY A 99 -5.39 5.35 -8.28
C GLY A 99 -4.51 4.84 -9.43
N GLY A 100 -4.12 3.57 -9.38
CA GLY A 100 -3.33 2.90 -10.41
C GLY A 100 -2.03 2.30 -9.87
N THR A 101 -1.00 2.18 -10.72
CA THR A 101 0.26 1.53 -10.33
C THR A 101 1.43 2.50 -10.38
N VAL A 102 2.08 2.69 -9.25
CA VAL A 102 3.40 3.32 -9.14
C VAL A 102 4.45 2.23 -9.29
N THR A 103 5.34 2.38 -10.26
CA THR A 103 6.43 1.43 -10.54
C THR A 103 7.77 2.06 -10.19
N LEU A 104 8.58 1.42 -9.35
CA LEU A 104 9.96 1.80 -9.08
C LEU A 104 10.86 1.24 -10.17
N LEU A 105 11.72 2.08 -10.74
CA LEU A 105 12.72 1.74 -11.75
C LEU A 105 14.11 1.56 -11.12
N ALA A 106 14.31 2.11 -9.92
CA ALA A 106 15.49 2.00 -9.08
C ALA A 106 15.11 2.31 -7.62
N ASP A 107 16.08 2.24 -6.70
CA ASP A 107 15.88 2.76 -5.34
C ASP A 107 15.49 4.24 -5.40
N ALA A 108 14.41 4.59 -4.71
CA ALA A 108 13.76 5.87 -4.80
C ALA A 108 13.83 6.62 -3.47
N PRO A 109 14.25 7.90 -3.45
CA PRO A 109 14.06 8.73 -2.28
C PRO A 109 12.56 8.89 -1.98
N LEU A 110 12.21 8.93 -0.70
CA LEU A 110 10.82 9.08 -0.26
C LEU A 110 10.22 10.39 -0.78
N SER A 111 10.88 11.50 -0.48
CA SER A 111 10.42 12.85 -0.80
C SER A 111 11.60 13.76 -1.14
N ALA A 112 11.31 14.94 -1.68
CA ALA A 112 12.34 15.95 -1.96
C ALA A 112 12.56 16.91 -0.78
N ASP A 113 11.59 17.02 0.12
CA ASP A 113 11.47 18.13 1.08
C ASP A 113 10.92 17.73 2.46
N GLY A 114 10.75 16.44 2.74
CA GLY A 114 10.15 15.94 3.98
C GLY A 114 8.62 15.83 3.94
N THR A 115 7.98 16.13 2.79
CA THR A 115 6.53 16.00 2.66
C THR A 115 6.09 14.55 2.75
N VAL A 116 5.22 14.26 3.73
CA VAL A 116 4.63 12.93 3.93
C VAL A 116 3.74 12.55 2.73
N PRO A 117 4.03 11.44 2.03
CA PRO A 117 3.14 10.90 1.00
C PRO A 117 1.80 10.42 1.59
N LYS A 118 0.68 10.84 1.00
CA LYS A 118 -0.67 10.56 1.52
C LYS A 118 -1.58 9.92 0.48
N VAL A 119 -2.42 8.99 0.92
CA VAL A 119 -3.44 8.33 0.10
C VAL A 119 -4.81 8.43 0.77
N GLY A 120 -5.82 8.84 0.00
CA GLY A 120 -7.19 9.00 0.47
C GLY A 120 -8.21 8.94 -0.66
N PHE A 121 -9.44 9.41 -0.42
CA PHE A 121 -10.51 9.53 -1.44
C PHE A 121 -10.90 8.22 -2.15
N ARG A 122 -10.79 7.11 -1.43
CA ARG A 122 -11.03 5.72 -1.86
C ARG A 122 -10.21 5.30 -3.08
N THR A 123 -9.07 5.94 -3.27
CA THR A 123 -8.13 5.59 -4.34
C THR A 123 -7.49 4.24 -4.05
N THR A 124 -7.28 3.45 -5.11
CA THR A 124 -6.60 2.15 -5.01
C THR A 124 -5.27 2.24 -5.74
N ILE A 125 -4.17 2.06 -5.02
CA ILE A 125 -2.81 2.21 -5.55
C ILE A 125 -2.02 0.92 -5.29
N THR A 126 -1.35 0.41 -6.32
CA THR A 126 -0.32 -0.61 -6.17
C THR A 126 1.05 0.02 -6.35
N VAL A 127 1.98 -0.27 -5.46
CA VAL A 127 3.39 0.10 -5.56
C VAL A 127 4.21 -1.15 -5.76
N LYS A 128 5.07 -1.17 -6.79
CA LYS A 128 5.92 -2.32 -7.12
C LYS A 128 7.22 -1.94 -7.81
N SER A 129 8.19 -2.83 -7.82
CA SER A 129 9.44 -2.68 -8.59
C SER A 129 9.30 -3.16 -10.04
N ASP A 130 10.04 -2.55 -10.97
CA ASP A 130 10.22 -3.04 -12.35
C ASP A 130 11.34 -4.09 -12.35
N GLY A 131 10.97 -5.33 -12.02
CA GLY A 131 11.90 -6.45 -11.99
C GLY A 131 11.53 -7.51 -10.97
N ASP A 132 12.37 -8.55 -10.89
CA ASP A 132 12.19 -9.66 -9.95
C ASP A 132 12.72 -9.33 -8.55
N ALA A 133 13.73 -8.46 -8.44
CA ALA A 133 14.26 -7.99 -7.17
C ALA A 133 13.53 -6.72 -6.70
N PRO A 134 13.28 -6.56 -5.39
CA PRO A 134 12.64 -5.35 -4.88
C PRO A 134 13.63 -4.18 -4.85
N PHE A 135 13.20 -3.02 -5.34
CA PHE A 135 13.81 -1.73 -5.07
C PHE A 135 13.30 -1.15 -3.75
N SER A 136 14.08 -0.23 -3.19
CA SER A 136 13.81 0.40 -1.91
C SER A 136 13.27 1.81 -2.07
N ILE A 137 12.24 2.15 -1.30
CA ILE A 137 11.84 3.51 -1.00
C ILE A 137 12.57 3.90 0.27
N VAL A 138 13.47 4.88 0.17
CA VAL A 138 14.44 5.20 1.22
C VAL A 138 14.07 6.52 1.90
N ARG A 139 14.00 6.49 3.22
CA ARG A 139 13.81 7.66 4.07
C ARG A 139 15.07 8.55 4.04
N GLY A 140 14.89 9.85 3.82
CA GLY A 140 15.94 10.87 3.99
C GLY A 140 15.86 11.58 5.33
N ASP A 141 16.88 12.37 5.66
CA ASP A 141 16.99 13.10 6.94
C ASP A 141 15.84 14.11 7.18
N ALA A 142 15.23 14.62 6.11
CA ALA A 142 14.10 15.55 6.19
C ALA A 142 12.75 14.85 6.48
N ASP A 143 12.67 13.53 6.29
CA ASP A 143 11.44 12.76 6.38
C ASP A 143 11.16 12.35 7.83
N ALA A 144 10.72 13.30 8.65
CA ALA A 144 10.44 13.06 10.07
C ALA A 144 9.07 12.40 10.35
N GLY A 145 8.13 12.47 9.41
CA GLY A 145 6.79 11.89 9.54
C GLY A 145 6.71 10.43 9.05
N PRO A 146 5.50 9.87 8.88
CA PRO A 146 5.35 8.57 8.24
C PRO A 146 5.89 8.57 6.81
N MET A 147 6.45 7.43 6.35
CA MET A 147 6.79 7.25 4.94
C MET A 147 5.54 7.11 4.06
N LEU A 148 4.44 6.67 4.65
CA LEU A 148 3.16 6.58 3.97
C LEU A 148 2.03 6.80 4.97
N GLN A 149 1.10 7.69 4.64
CA GLN A 149 -0.13 7.88 5.40
C GLN A 149 -1.35 7.51 4.54
N ILE A 150 -2.21 6.63 5.05
CA ILE A 150 -3.41 6.14 4.37
C ILE A 150 -4.62 6.42 5.25
N THR A 151 -5.52 7.29 4.82
CA THR A 151 -6.69 7.72 5.63
C THR A 151 -8.02 7.18 5.11
N ASP A 152 -8.23 7.16 3.80
CA ASP A 152 -9.44 6.59 3.18
C ASP A 152 -9.07 6.05 1.81
N GLY A 153 -7.93 5.37 1.69
CA GLY A 153 -7.46 4.79 0.44
C GLY A 153 -6.97 3.37 0.64
N PHE A 154 -6.60 2.72 -0.45
CA PHE A 154 -6.15 1.33 -0.47
C PHE A 154 -4.78 1.29 -1.11
N VAL A 155 -3.77 0.86 -0.37
CA VAL A 155 -2.42 0.70 -0.89
C VAL A 155 -2.00 -0.76 -0.80
N THR A 156 -1.56 -1.32 -1.92
CA THR A 156 -0.86 -2.60 -1.96
C THR A 156 0.62 -2.36 -2.25
N LEU A 157 1.48 -2.80 -1.34
CA LEU A 157 2.91 -2.88 -1.58
C LEU A 157 3.24 -4.30 -2.06
N LYS A 158 3.94 -4.45 -3.18
CA LYS A 158 4.30 -5.75 -3.76
C LYS A 158 5.70 -5.69 -4.35
N ASN A 159 6.59 -6.60 -3.96
CA ASN A 159 7.98 -6.62 -4.41
C ASN A 159 8.67 -5.24 -4.28
N VAL A 160 8.68 -4.68 -3.08
CA VAL A 160 9.23 -3.35 -2.76
C VAL A 160 9.68 -3.32 -1.30
N VAL A 161 10.77 -2.61 -1.01
CA VAL A 161 11.22 -2.35 0.36
C VAL A 161 10.83 -0.93 0.77
N LEU A 162 10.21 -0.75 1.93
CA LEU A 162 10.18 0.52 2.64
C LEU A 162 11.32 0.50 3.67
N ASP A 163 12.40 1.20 3.37
CA ASP A 163 13.56 1.33 4.26
C ASP A 163 13.48 2.65 5.03
N GLY A 164 13.11 2.53 6.30
CA GLY A 164 12.98 3.65 7.22
C GLY A 164 14.18 3.87 8.12
N ALA A 165 15.34 3.28 7.80
CA ALA A 165 16.55 3.47 8.59
C ALA A 165 16.79 4.96 8.88
N SER A 166 16.96 5.26 10.16
CA SER A 166 17.18 6.63 10.63
C SER A 166 18.11 6.61 11.84
N ALA A 167 19.03 7.57 11.89
CA ALA A 167 20.02 7.68 12.96
C ALA A 167 19.37 8.04 14.31
N ALA A 168 18.26 8.78 14.28
CA ALA A 168 17.48 9.16 15.44
C ALA A 168 16.15 8.40 15.47
N ALA A 169 15.68 8.07 16.66
CA ALA A 169 14.33 7.55 16.84
C ALA A 169 13.31 8.64 16.46
N LEU A 170 12.30 8.26 15.67
CA LEU A 170 11.25 9.14 15.19
C LEU A 170 9.95 8.92 15.97
N GLU A 171 9.11 9.95 16.02
CA GLU A 171 7.77 9.90 16.61
C GLU A 171 6.72 9.47 15.57
N SER A 172 7.12 8.67 14.58
CA SER A 172 6.28 8.28 13.46
C SER A 172 6.66 6.90 12.91
N PRO A 173 5.67 6.06 12.57
CA PRO A 173 5.89 4.74 11.97
C PRO A 173 6.41 4.87 10.53
N LEU A 174 6.73 3.74 9.88
CA LEU A 174 6.89 3.74 8.42
C LEU A 174 5.55 4.01 7.74
N VAL A 175 4.48 3.33 8.17
CA VAL A 175 3.14 3.50 7.61
C VAL A 175 2.14 3.81 8.72
N LEU A 176 1.36 4.86 8.53
CA LEU A 176 0.18 5.19 9.33
C LEU A 176 -1.07 4.84 8.52
N VAL A 177 -1.88 3.93 9.05
CA VAL A 177 -3.19 3.55 8.49
C VAL A 177 -4.26 4.04 9.46
N SER A 178 -5.11 4.96 9.04
CA SER A 178 -6.16 5.52 9.89
C SER A 178 -7.52 5.55 9.19
N ASP A 179 -8.57 5.78 9.98
CA ASP A 179 -9.95 5.99 9.53
C ASP A 179 -10.47 4.82 8.67
N LEU A 180 -10.54 4.98 7.35
CA LEU A 180 -10.99 3.96 6.38
C LEU A 180 -9.84 3.38 5.55
N GLY A 181 -8.61 3.78 5.86
CA GLY A 181 -7.41 3.42 5.13
C GLY A 181 -7.11 1.92 5.19
N ARG A 182 -6.54 1.39 4.11
CA ARG A 182 -6.12 0.00 4.03
C ARG A 182 -4.72 -0.15 3.46
N LEU A 183 -3.91 -0.94 4.14
CA LEU A 183 -2.60 -1.38 3.68
C LEU A 183 -2.61 -2.89 3.46
N THR A 184 -2.11 -3.33 2.32
CA THR A 184 -1.78 -4.72 2.06
C THR A 184 -0.28 -4.83 1.78
N LEU A 185 0.41 -5.65 2.57
CA LEU A 185 1.76 -6.10 2.27
C LEU A 185 1.65 -7.43 1.53
N ASP A 186 1.84 -7.39 0.21
CA ASP A 186 1.81 -8.56 -0.66
C ASP A 186 3.21 -9.18 -0.80
N GLU A 187 3.32 -10.28 -1.55
CA GLU A 187 4.57 -11.00 -1.81
C GLU A 187 5.72 -10.05 -2.19
N GLY A 188 6.85 -10.21 -1.48
CA GLY A 188 8.07 -9.43 -1.68
C GLY A 188 8.01 -8.00 -1.11
N ALA A 189 6.93 -7.62 -0.43
CA ALA A 189 6.90 -6.36 0.33
C ALA A 189 7.69 -6.51 1.64
N VAL A 190 8.61 -5.58 1.88
CA VAL A 190 9.43 -5.56 3.11
C VAL A 190 9.33 -4.19 3.76
N LEU A 191 9.01 -4.14 5.05
CA LEU A 191 9.10 -2.93 5.86
C LEU A 191 10.27 -3.10 6.83
N THR A 192 11.27 -2.23 6.74
CA THR A 192 12.51 -2.40 7.50
C THR A 192 13.12 -1.11 8.02
N GLY A 193 14.01 -1.23 8.99
CA GLY A 193 14.81 -0.12 9.53
C GLY A 193 14.01 0.91 10.35
N GLY A 194 12.73 0.67 10.61
CA GLY A 194 11.90 1.56 11.41
C GLY A 194 12.47 1.76 12.80
N ASN A 195 12.65 3.02 13.20
CA ASN A 195 13.21 3.39 14.49
C ASN A 195 12.27 4.36 15.19
N ALA A 196 11.42 3.85 16.08
CA ALA A 196 10.40 4.64 16.75
C ALA A 196 10.72 4.92 18.23
N ALA A 197 10.55 6.16 18.65
CA ALA A 197 10.72 6.59 20.02
C ALA A 197 9.56 6.12 20.93
N ASN A 198 8.37 5.91 20.35
CA ASN A 198 7.21 5.26 20.96
C ASN A 198 6.26 4.76 19.85
N GLY A 199 5.21 4.02 20.25
CA GLY A 199 4.16 3.58 19.33
C GLY A 199 4.63 2.46 18.40
N ALA A 200 4.43 2.63 17.09
CA ALA A 200 4.81 1.62 16.10
C ALA A 200 6.10 2.00 15.37
N SER A 201 7.02 1.06 15.22
CA SER A 201 8.20 1.26 14.37
C SER A 201 7.97 0.96 12.89
N ALA A 202 7.04 0.06 12.55
CA ALA A 202 6.68 -0.26 11.17
C ALA A 202 5.29 0.28 10.78
N VAL A 203 4.21 -0.24 11.38
CA VAL A 203 2.83 0.10 11.00
C VAL A 203 2.00 0.47 12.22
N TYR A 204 1.38 1.65 12.20
CA TYR A 204 0.37 2.02 13.19
C TYR A 204 -1.02 1.99 12.54
N VAL A 205 -1.92 1.17 13.06
CA VAL A 205 -3.31 1.04 12.60
C VAL A 205 -4.23 1.69 13.63
N VAL A 206 -4.97 2.72 13.23
CA VAL A 206 -5.78 3.53 14.16
C VAL A 206 -7.22 3.69 13.66
N GLY A 207 -8.17 3.27 14.49
CA GLY A 207 -9.61 3.40 14.21
C GLY A 207 -10.26 2.12 13.72
N SER A 208 -11.55 1.97 13.98
CA SER A 208 -12.33 0.72 13.80
C SER A 208 -12.37 0.15 12.40
N ASP A 209 -12.16 1.00 11.39
CA ASP A 209 -12.29 0.65 9.99
C ASP A 209 -10.95 0.67 9.24
N ALA A 210 -9.86 1.01 9.94
CA ALA A 210 -8.50 0.95 9.42
C ALA A 210 -8.07 -0.52 9.35
N TYR A 211 -7.46 -0.91 8.23
CA TYR A 211 -7.20 -2.32 7.94
C TYR A 211 -5.77 -2.56 7.49
N LEU A 212 -5.10 -3.51 8.12
CA LEU A 212 -3.80 -4.04 7.70
C LEU A 212 -3.92 -5.51 7.30
N THR A 213 -3.51 -5.83 6.08
CA THR A 213 -3.36 -7.21 5.60
C THR A 213 -1.89 -7.52 5.38
N LEU A 214 -1.44 -8.64 5.95
CA LEU A 214 -0.08 -9.14 5.84
C LEU A 214 -0.12 -10.48 5.11
N GLU A 215 0.26 -10.51 3.83
CA GLU A 215 0.22 -11.74 3.03
C GLU A 215 1.49 -12.57 3.19
N ALA A 216 1.38 -13.86 2.88
CA ALA A 216 2.54 -14.74 2.81
C ALA A 216 3.58 -14.22 1.81
N GLY A 217 4.85 -14.23 2.22
CA GLY A 217 5.95 -13.67 1.43
C GLY A 217 6.20 -12.18 1.64
N SER A 218 5.43 -11.51 2.51
CA SER A 218 5.80 -10.20 3.05
C SER A 218 6.63 -10.32 4.33
N GLU A 219 7.43 -9.30 4.64
CA GLU A 219 8.30 -9.27 5.82
C GLU A 219 8.27 -7.91 6.54
N ILE A 220 8.30 -7.95 7.87
CA ILE A 220 8.58 -6.80 8.73
C ILE A 220 9.81 -7.11 9.57
N SER A 221 10.89 -6.37 9.38
CA SER A 221 12.18 -6.72 9.95
C SER A 221 13.02 -5.54 10.43
N GLN A 222 13.95 -5.81 11.35
CA GLN A 222 14.90 -4.82 11.87
C GLN A 222 14.25 -3.51 12.35
N CYS A 223 12.99 -3.58 12.80
CA CYS A 223 12.26 -2.44 13.30
C CYS A 223 12.41 -2.37 14.82
N THR A 224 12.95 -1.25 15.31
CA THR A 224 13.21 -1.00 16.74
C THR A 224 12.23 0.03 17.27
N ALA A 225 11.53 -0.30 18.35
CA ALA A 225 10.64 0.61 19.04
C ALA A 225 10.98 0.67 20.54
N SER A 226 10.92 1.86 21.13
CA SER A 226 11.20 2.06 22.57
C SER A 226 9.92 2.10 23.41
N GLY A 227 9.99 1.55 24.63
CA GLY A 227 8.87 1.55 25.58
C GLY A 227 7.82 0.48 25.30
N ASP A 228 6.56 0.77 25.65
CA ASP A 228 5.39 -0.07 25.33
C ASP A 228 5.03 0.12 23.85
N ALA A 229 5.83 -0.52 22.99
CA ALA A 229 5.88 -0.30 21.57
C ALA A 229 6.26 -1.59 20.83
N ALA A 230 5.92 -1.68 19.54
CA ALA A 230 6.18 -2.85 18.70
C ALA A 230 6.37 -2.45 17.23
N ALA A 231 6.71 -3.40 16.36
CA ALA A 231 6.74 -3.18 14.92
C ALA A 231 5.34 -2.78 14.40
N ILE A 232 4.31 -3.52 14.80
CA ILE A 232 2.92 -3.17 14.52
C ILE A 232 2.23 -2.77 15.82
N VAL A 233 1.58 -1.61 15.82
CA VAL A 233 0.63 -1.24 16.86
C VAL A 233 -0.77 -1.12 16.25
N SER A 234 -1.75 -1.73 16.90
CA SER A 234 -3.18 -1.57 16.56
C SER A 234 -3.92 -0.87 17.70
N GLU A 235 -4.58 0.24 17.38
CA GLU A 235 -5.51 0.95 18.25
C GLU A 235 -6.92 0.87 17.65
N GLY A 236 -7.59 -0.24 17.93
CA GLY A 236 -8.97 -0.48 17.51
C GLY A 236 -9.16 -0.92 16.06
N GLY A 237 -8.09 -1.08 15.27
CA GLY A 237 -8.17 -1.47 13.87
C GLY A 237 -8.29 -2.97 13.61
N VAL A 238 -8.31 -3.33 12.33
CA VAL A 238 -8.31 -4.73 11.88
C VAL A 238 -6.92 -5.11 11.38
N VAL A 239 -6.40 -6.22 11.88
CA VAL A 239 -5.12 -6.80 11.45
C VAL A 239 -5.34 -8.25 11.02
N ALA A 240 -5.07 -8.55 9.75
CA ALA A 240 -5.10 -9.89 9.20
C ALA A 240 -3.69 -10.36 8.86
N ASN A 241 -3.23 -11.43 9.52
CA ASN A 241 -1.94 -12.05 9.25
C ASN A 241 -2.10 -13.40 8.53
N ASN A 242 -1.85 -13.39 7.23
CA ASN A 242 -1.95 -14.56 6.36
C ASN A 242 -0.61 -15.27 6.14
N GLY A 243 0.39 -15.01 6.98
CA GLY A 243 1.68 -15.71 6.96
C GLY A 243 2.89 -14.82 6.66
N ALA A 244 2.86 -13.56 7.08
CA ALA A 244 4.03 -12.70 7.00
C ALA A 244 5.16 -13.15 7.94
N THR A 245 6.39 -12.81 7.57
CA THR A 245 7.58 -13.10 8.38
C THR A 245 7.97 -11.89 9.21
N PHE A 246 8.44 -12.15 10.44
CA PHE A 246 8.96 -11.14 11.34
C PHE A 246 10.38 -11.51 11.77
N SER A 247 11.34 -10.58 11.64
CA SER A 247 12.74 -10.90 11.92
C SER A 247 13.53 -9.72 12.50
N GLY A 248 14.24 -9.95 13.61
CA GLY A 248 15.13 -8.94 14.20
C GLY A 248 14.46 -7.66 14.69
N ASN A 249 13.14 -7.67 14.91
CA ASN A 249 12.44 -6.56 15.53
C ASN A 249 12.76 -6.51 17.03
N ALA A 250 12.75 -5.31 17.61
CA ALA A 250 13.07 -5.08 19.01
C ALA A 250 12.13 -4.03 19.64
N GLY A 251 11.84 -4.22 20.92
CA GLY A 251 10.92 -3.35 21.68
C GLY A 251 9.91 -4.17 22.49
N GLY A 252 9.24 -3.52 23.43
CA GLY A 252 8.10 -4.08 24.17
C GLY A 252 8.29 -5.48 24.77
N SER A 253 7.17 -6.13 25.10
CA SER A 253 7.14 -7.56 25.48
C SER A 253 6.98 -8.48 24.26
N ASN A 254 6.28 -8.00 23.24
CA ASN A 254 6.19 -8.62 21.92
C ASN A 254 6.71 -7.56 20.92
N PRO A 255 7.92 -7.72 20.36
CA PRO A 255 8.51 -6.73 19.46
C PRO A 255 7.78 -6.64 18.12
N ASN A 256 6.93 -7.61 17.77
CA ASN A 256 6.27 -7.68 16.47
C ASN A 256 4.86 -7.07 16.49
N TYR A 257 4.13 -7.21 17.60
CA TYR A 257 2.73 -6.77 17.68
C TYR A 257 2.32 -6.31 19.08
N LEU A 258 1.59 -5.19 19.12
CA LEU A 258 0.93 -4.66 20.31
C LEU A 258 -0.48 -4.14 19.98
N GLU A 259 -1.48 -4.61 20.72
CA GLU A 259 -2.84 -4.06 20.67
C GLU A 259 -3.06 -3.13 21.87
N THR A 260 -3.37 -1.86 21.62
CA THR A 260 -3.57 -0.83 22.67
C THR A 260 -5.03 -0.51 22.92
N ALA A 261 -5.92 -0.83 21.97
CA ALA A 261 -7.36 -0.75 22.12
C ALA A 261 -8.02 -1.92 21.35
N PRO A 262 -9.15 -2.48 21.86
CA PRO A 262 -9.77 -3.65 21.26
C PRO A 262 -10.11 -3.45 19.77
N GLY A 263 -9.49 -4.26 18.92
CA GLY A 263 -9.73 -4.32 17.48
C GLY A 263 -10.18 -5.71 17.03
N THR A 264 -9.94 -6.02 15.76
CA THR A 264 -10.16 -7.36 15.20
C THR A 264 -8.83 -7.93 14.72
N PHE A 265 -8.54 -9.16 15.13
CA PHE A 265 -7.38 -9.91 14.67
C PHE A 265 -7.82 -11.15 13.90
N GLU A 266 -7.24 -11.36 12.72
CA GLU A 266 -7.56 -12.45 11.81
C GLU A 266 -6.28 -13.21 11.40
N GLY A 267 -6.38 -14.52 11.22
CA GLY A 267 -5.27 -15.33 10.72
C GLY A 267 -4.29 -15.83 11.80
N ALA A 268 -3.03 -16.01 11.41
CA ALA A 268 -1.98 -16.57 12.25
C ALA A 268 -1.50 -15.58 13.32
N GLU A 269 -1.25 -16.06 14.54
CA GLU A 269 -0.71 -15.23 15.62
C GLU A 269 0.62 -14.57 15.23
N ILE A 270 0.79 -13.29 15.57
CA ILE A 270 2.08 -12.59 15.47
C ILE A 270 2.81 -12.77 16.80
N ALA A 271 3.62 -13.81 16.87
CA ALA A 271 4.42 -14.14 18.06
C ALA A 271 5.60 -13.18 18.25
N ALA A 272 6.17 -13.17 19.45
CA ALA A 272 7.37 -12.40 19.81
C ALA A 272 8.65 -12.93 19.16
#